data_AF-A0A2N2GID0-F1
#
_entry.id   AF-A0A2N2GID0-F1
#
_cell.length_a   1.000
_cell.length_b   1.000
_cell.length_c   1.000
_cell.angle_alpha   90.00
_cell.angle_beta   90.00
_cell.angle_gamma   90.00
#
_symmetry.space_group_name_H-M   'P 1'
#
loop_
_entity.id
_entity.type
_entity.pdbx_description
1 polymer ?
#
loop_
_entity_poly.entity_id
_entity_poly.type
_entity_poly.pdbx_seq_one_letter_code
_entity_poly.pdbx_strand_id
1 'polypeptide(L)'
;MFRIRRIYDDSLAIDRETIDQVRQILRSQFSAVSESEINSLAQKLSNPLKYRFRTILFVADDMKPRVKGFALLNHAPDLSFCFLDFISVDPKAAASGIGGALYARVREEARSLATDGIFMECLPDDPKICRDPAAVKQSRARLRFYERYGALPIINTAYETPLKPEYDCPPYLVYDDLGSTTPLARDRARQVVRAILIRKYGKDCPKGYIDMVVDSFRDDPVQRRPPRYIKKEPIKVHSVKSLEKLIGLIVNEKHDIHHVRERGYVEAPVRIASILKGIEPTGLFERLPARHFSERHIKKVHDPKFVDYLNQVCTGLEPGKSVYPYVFPIRNAAKPPKDLPVRAGYYCIDTFTPLNHNAYRAAKGAVDCALTAAQLLEKGYRLTYALVRPPGHHAESRVFGGFCYFNSAAIAANYLSREGRVAVLDIDYHHGNGTQDIFYQRNDVLTLSIHGHPSFAYPYFSGFREEVGEGAGRGFNRNYPLPETLEGSGYRPVLARALKRIRAFKPHFLVVALGLDPAKKDPTGTWSLMPADFEENGRMLGNLRLPTLIVQEGGYRTRSLGANARHFFLGLWTGMHGNNHP
;
A
#
# COMPACT_ATOMS: atom_id res chain seq x y z
N MET A 1 5.19 -8.99 -20.36
CA MET A 1 4.68 -7.78 -19.65
C MET A 1 5.57 -7.54 -18.43
N PHE A 2 5.97 -6.30 -18.16
CA PHE A 2 6.70 -5.90 -16.95
C PHE A 2 5.88 -4.84 -16.21
N ARG A 3 6.11 -4.70 -14.91
CA ARG A 3 5.48 -3.68 -14.07
C ARG A 3 6.55 -2.78 -13.47
N ILE A 4 6.20 -1.55 -13.09
CA ILE A 4 7.09 -0.65 -12.37
C ILE A 4 6.50 -0.36 -11.00
N ARG A 5 7.28 -0.62 -9.95
CA ARG A 5 6.94 -0.34 -8.55
C ARG A 5 8.08 0.40 -7.86
N ARG A 6 7.78 1.11 -6.78
CA ARG A 6 8.75 1.76 -5.91
C ARG A 6 9.09 0.83 -4.76
N ILE A 7 10.35 0.86 -4.35
CA ILE A 7 10.83 0.20 -3.14
C ILE A 7 10.96 1.27 -2.07
N TYR A 8 10.26 1.10 -0.96
CA TYR A 8 10.19 2.09 0.12
C TYR A 8 11.32 1.89 1.13
N ASP A 9 11.56 0.65 1.51
CA ASP A 9 12.55 0.23 2.49
C ASP A 9 12.87 -1.26 2.30
N ASP A 10 13.63 -1.84 3.24
CA ASP A 10 14.05 -3.24 3.28
C ASP A 10 13.26 -4.06 4.31
N SER A 11 12.05 -3.59 4.69
CA SER A 11 11.25 -4.23 5.74
C SER A 11 10.64 -5.56 5.27
N LEU A 12 10.20 -5.63 4.01
CA LEU A 12 9.64 -6.85 3.41
C LEU A 12 10.73 -7.75 2.82
N ALA A 13 10.57 -9.07 2.95
CA ALA A 13 11.53 -10.03 2.39
C ALA A 13 11.73 -9.88 0.87
N ILE A 14 10.63 -9.65 0.14
CA ILE A 14 10.66 -9.43 -1.31
C ILE A 14 11.41 -8.14 -1.70
N ASP A 15 11.37 -7.11 -0.84
CA ASP A 15 12.03 -5.84 -1.10
C ASP A 15 13.52 -5.96 -0.79
N ARG A 16 13.91 -6.74 0.22
CA ARG A 16 15.33 -7.12 0.45
C ARG A 16 15.93 -7.82 -0.77
N GLU A 17 15.26 -8.85 -1.26
CA GLU A 17 15.71 -9.59 -2.45
C GLU A 17 15.81 -8.68 -3.70
N THR A 18 14.86 -7.76 -3.83
CA THR A 18 14.85 -6.77 -4.92
C THR A 18 16.01 -5.79 -4.81
N ILE A 19 16.30 -5.26 -3.61
CA ILE A 19 17.43 -4.37 -3.37
C ILE A 19 18.75 -5.08 -3.69
N ASP A 20 18.88 -6.36 -3.35
CA ASP A 20 20.09 -7.13 -3.65
C ASP A 20 20.30 -7.36 -5.16
N GLN A 21 19.22 -7.61 -5.91
CA GLN A 21 19.30 -7.66 -7.37
C GLN A 21 19.69 -6.30 -7.97
N VAL A 22 19.17 -5.19 -7.43
CA VAL A 22 19.57 -3.83 -7.86
C VAL A 22 21.06 -3.58 -7.58
N ARG A 23 21.57 -4.00 -6.41
CA ARG A 23 23.01 -3.93 -6.09
C ARG A 23 23.86 -4.72 -7.09
N GLN A 24 23.42 -5.90 -7.51
CA GLN A 24 24.13 -6.70 -8.52
C GLN A 24 24.16 -6.00 -9.88
N ILE A 25 23.04 -5.39 -10.32
CA ILE A 25 23.02 -4.61 -11.56
C ILE A 25 23.95 -3.40 -11.43
N LEU A 26 23.94 -2.68 -10.30
CA LEU A 26 24.85 -1.56 -10.04
C LEU A 26 26.32 -1.96 -10.19
N ARG A 27 26.74 -3.06 -9.54
CA ARG A 27 28.12 -3.60 -9.65
C ARG A 27 28.51 -3.91 -11.09
N SER A 28 27.60 -4.50 -11.85
CA SER A 28 27.91 -4.93 -13.23
C SER A 28 27.92 -3.78 -14.24
N GLN A 29 27.12 -2.73 -14.02
CA GLN A 29 26.90 -1.67 -14.99
C GLN A 29 27.69 -0.39 -14.69
N PHE A 30 28.13 -0.20 -13.44
CA PHE A 30 28.79 1.02 -12.99
C PHE A 30 30.05 0.69 -12.19
N SER A 31 31.13 0.34 -12.88
CA SER A 31 32.42 -0.03 -12.29
C SER A 31 33.08 1.07 -11.45
N ALA A 32 32.72 2.34 -11.69
CA ALA A 32 33.23 3.49 -10.96
C ALA A 32 32.54 3.72 -9.59
N VAL A 33 31.43 3.05 -9.31
CA VAL A 33 30.68 3.21 -8.05
C VAL A 33 31.31 2.36 -6.95
N SER A 34 31.60 2.96 -5.79
CA SER A 34 32.23 2.24 -4.68
C SER A 34 31.30 1.19 -4.06
N GLU A 35 31.87 0.08 -3.55
CA GLU A 35 31.10 -0.93 -2.80
C GLU A 35 30.40 -0.35 -1.57
N SER A 36 31.02 0.63 -0.89
CA SER A 36 30.39 1.30 0.25
C SER A 36 29.09 1.99 -0.15
N GLU A 37 29.09 2.66 -1.31
CA GLU A 37 27.90 3.32 -1.83
C GLU A 37 26.80 2.32 -2.22
N ILE A 38 27.16 1.23 -2.90
CA ILE A 38 26.21 0.16 -3.29
C ILE A 38 25.58 -0.48 -2.05
N ASN A 39 26.39 -0.78 -1.03
CA ASN A 39 25.91 -1.41 0.20
C ASN A 39 25.04 -0.45 1.04
N SER A 40 25.22 0.87 0.91
CA SER A 40 24.40 1.87 1.61
C SER A 40 22.96 2.00 1.11
N LEU A 41 22.59 1.39 -0.03
CA LEU A 41 21.28 1.57 -0.68
C LEU A 41 20.07 1.32 0.24
N ALA A 42 20.04 0.20 0.97
CA ALA A 42 18.95 -0.11 1.89
C ALA A 42 18.81 0.95 3.01
N GLN A 43 19.95 1.44 3.55
CA GLN A 43 19.96 2.49 4.55
C GLN A 43 19.47 3.84 3.99
N LYS A 44 19.81 4.16 2.73
CA LYS A 44 19.33 5.38 2.05
C LYS A 44 17.81 5.36 1.86
N LEU A 45 17.22 4.18 1.66
CA LEU A 45 15.76 4.01 1.55
C LEU A 45 15.05 4.14 2.91
N SER A 46 15.57 3.47 3.94
CA SER A 46 14.97 3.49 5.29
C SER A 46 15.21 4.77 6.09
N ASN A 47 16.26 5.54 5.79
CA ASN A 47 16.57 6.82 6.45
C ASN A 47 16.77 7.97 5.44
N PRO A 48 15.68 8.51 4.87
CA PRO A 48 15.74 9.51 3.79
C PRO A 48 16.20 10.91 4.25
N LEU A 49 16.49 11.14 5.53
CA LEU A 49 16.94 12.45 6.03
C LEU A 49 18.43 12.49 6.31
N LYS A 50 19.12 11.34 6.42
CA LYS A 50 20.55 11.26 6.75
C LYS A 50 21.46 12.03 5.80
N TYR A 51 21.06 12.15 4.52
CA TYR A 51 21.86 12.80 3.47
C TYR A 51 21.18 14.05 2.88
N ARG A 52 20.10 14.57 3.50
CA ARG A 52 19.25 15.65 2.97
C ARG A 52 18.63 15.37 1.59
N PHE A 53 18.82 14.17 1.03
CA PHE A 53 18.09 13.64 -0.11
C PHE A 53 17.19 12.50 0.36
N ARG A 54 15.92 12.56 -0.03
CA ARG A 54 15.02 11.42 0.03
C ARG A 54 15.25 10.55 -1.21
N THR A 55 15.93 9.41 -1.02
CA THR A 55 16.13 8.43 -2.09
C THR A 55 14.83 7.67 -2.40
N ILE A 56 14.58 7.46 -3.69
CA ILE A 56 13.40 6.79 -4.25
C ILE A 56 13.91 5.79 -5.27
N LEU A 57 13.67 4.50 -5.03
CA LEU A 57 14.05 3.43 -5.94
C LEU A 57 12.83 2.95 -6.70
N PHE A 58 12.85 3.03 -8.04
CA PHE A 58 11.90 2.39 -8.93
C PHE A 58 12.51 1.14 -9.52
N VAL A 59 11.74 0.07 -9.59
CA VAL A 59 12.14 -1.23 -10.13
C VAL A 59 11.14 -1.66 -11.19
N ALA A 60 11.66 -2.04 -12.35
CA ALA A 60 10.93 -2.77 -13.37
C ALA A 60 11.16 -4.27 -13.15
N ASP A 61 10.14 -5.00 -12.74
CA ASP A 61 10.19 -6.47 -12.55
C ASP A 61 9.08 -7.16 -13.37
N ASP A 62 9.12 -8.49 -13.42
CA ASP A 62 7.96 -9.28 -13.85
C ASP A 62 7.10 -9.70 -12.65
N MET A 63 6.06 -10.51 -12.90
CA MET A 63 5.19 -11.00 -11.83
C MET A 63 5.88 -12.05 -10.94
N LYS A 64 7.11 -12.47 -11.29
CA LYS A 64 8.07 -13.13 -10.40
C LYS A 64 9.08 -12.06 -9.96
N PRO A 65 9.71 -12.16 -8.78
CA PRO A 65 10.55 -11.09 -8.24
C PRO A 65 11.91 -10.95 -8.97
N ARG A 66 11.94 -10.99 -10.31
CA ARG A 66 13.14 -10.77 -11.12
C ARG A 66 13.19 -9.34 -11.62
N VAL A 67 14.19 -8.60 -11.18
CA VAL A 67 14.47 -7.24 -11.62
C VAL A 67 15.00 -7.24 -13.05
N LYS A 68 14.36 -6.44 -13.92
CA LYS A 68 14.78 -6.21 -15.31
C LYS A 68 15.42 -4.84 -15.50
N GLY A 69 15.22 -3.92 -14.58
CA GLY A 69 15.83 -2.59 -14.60
C GLY A 69 15.41 -1.78 -13.39
N PHE A 70 16.09 -0.67 -13.15
CA PHE A 70 15.80 0.21 -12.03
C PHE A 70 16.12 1.67 -12.35
N ALA A 71 15.53 2.58 -11.56
CA ALA A 71 15.90 3.99 -11.52
C ALA A 71 16.00 4.46 -10.07
N LEU A 72 17.08 5.16 -9.72
CA LEU A 72 17.35 5.72 -8.41
C LEU A 72 17.25 7.24 -8.48
N LEU A 73 16.19 7.79 -7.88
CA LEU A 73 15.86 9.21 -7.87
C LEU A 73 16.09 9.77 -6.46
N ASN A 74 16.85 10.86 -6.36
CA ASN A 74 17.07 11.57 -5.11
C ASN A 74 16.24 12.86 -5.11
N HIS A 75 15.31 13.02 -4.16
CA HIS A 75 14.48 14.22 -4.02
C HIS A 75 15.01 15.12 -2.90
N ALA A 76 15.23 16.40 -3.19
CA ALA A 76 15.59 17.44 -2.23
C ALA A 76 14.35 18.29 -1.90
N PRO A 77 13.58 17.95 -0.84
CA PRO A 77 12.33 18.65 -0.54
C PRO A 77 12.54 20.10 -0.09
N ASP A 78 13.69 20.42 0.50
CA ASP A 78 14.05 21.76 0.96
C ASP A 78 14.30 22.74 -0.19
N LEU A 79 14.67 22.19 -1.35
CA LEU A 79 14.95 22.94 -2.56
C LEU A 79 14.08 22.43 -3.72
N SER A 80 12.96 21.75 -3.50
CA SER A 80 12.02 21.32 -4.57
C SER A 80 12.65 20.84 -5.91
N PHE A 81 13.67 19.99 -5.88
CA PHE A 81 14.27 19.42 -7.10
C PHE A 81 14.54 17.92 -6.97
N CYS A 82 14.63 17.25 -8.13
CA CYS A 82 15.02 15.86 -8.22
C CYS A 82 16.39 15.71 -8.89
N PHE A 83 17.19 14.76 -8.42
CA PHE A 83 18.43 14.33 -9.03
C PHE A 83 18.34 12.84 -9.39
N LEU A 84 18.33 12.51 -10.68
CA LEU A 84 18.35 11.12 -11.14
C LEU A 84 19.79 10.61 -11.12
N ASP A 85 20.08 9.76 -10.15
CA ASP A 85 21.43 9.26 -9.89
C ASP A 85 21.77 8.10 -10.82
N PHE A 86 20.87 7.12 -10.91
CA PHE A 86 21.05 5.96 -11.76
C PHE A 86 19.77 5.61 -12.50
N ILE A 87 19.91 5.21 -13.76
CA ILE A 87 18.89 4.48 -14.50
C ILE A 87 19.59 3.42 -15.34
N SER A 88 19.15 2.18 -15.20
CA SER A 88 19.75 1.05 -15.90
C SER A 88 18.76 -0.09 -16.14
N VAL A 89 19.06 -0.90 -17.15
CA VAL A 89 18.32 -2.11 -17.51
C VAL A 89 19.31 -3.26 -17.39
N ASP A 90 18.87 -4.40 -16.84
CA ASP A 90 19.68 -5.62 -16.80
C ASP A 90 20.04 -6.00 -18.25
N PRO A 91 21.33 -6.11 -18.62
CA PRO A 91 21.74 -6.52 -19.97
C PRO A 91 21.14 -7.85 -20.42
N LYS A 92 20.77 -8.72 -19.47
CA LYS A 92 20.12 -10.01 -19.74
C LYS A 92 18.62 -9.88 -20.00
N ALA A 93 18.03 -8.70 -19.83
CA ALA A 93 16.62 -8.47 -20.08
C ALA A 93 16.37 -8.18 -21.57
N ALA A 94 15.68 -9.09 -22.24
CA ALA A 94 15.39 -9.02 -23.68
C ALA A 94 14.32 -7.96 -24.09
N ALA A 95 13.89 -7.08 -23.18
CA ALA A 95 12.72 -6.22 -23.40
C ALA A 95 13.10 -4.78 -23.76
N SER A 96 12.80 -4.39 -25.00
CA SER A 96 12.85 -2.99 -25.44
C SER A 96 11.84 -2.14 -24.68
N GLY A 97 12.17 -0.87 -24.44
CA GLY A 97 11.25 0.11 -23.83
C GLY A 97 11.26 0.20 -22.29
N ILE A 98 11.93 -0.71 -21.56
CA ILE A 98 12.01 -0.64 -20.08
C ILE A 98 12.62 0.69 -19.62
N GLY A 99 13.75 1.11 -20.19
CA GLY A 99 14.40 2.37 -19.82
C GLY A 99 13.49 3.58 -20.04
N GLY A 100 12.73 3.59 -21.14
CA GLY A 100 11.76 4.65 -21.42
C GLY A 100 10.59 4.66 -20.43
N ALA A 101 10.09 3.49 -20.04
CA ALA A 101 9.03 3.37 -19.04
C ALA A 101 9.50 3.77 -17.63
N LEU A 102 10.73 3.39 -17.24
CA LEU A 102 11.34 3.83 -15.98
C LEU A 102 11.54 5.34 -15.94
N TYR A 103 12.08 5.94 -17.01
CA TYR A 103 12.28 7.38 -17.07
C TYR A 103 10.95 8.15 -17.08
N ALA A 104 9.93 7.65 -17.79
CA ALA A 104 8.57 8.18 -17.72
C ALA A 104 8.01 8.18 -16.28
N ARG A 105 8.20 7.08 -15.54
CA ARG A 105 7.79 6.99 -14.12
C ARG A 105 8.56 7.97 -13.23
N VAL A 106 9.86 8.14 -13.46
CA VAL A 106 10.68 9.13 -12.74
C VAL A 106 10.14 10.55 -12.96
N ARG A 107 9.82 10.92 -14.22
CA ARG A 107 9.22 12.23 -14.53
C ARG A 107 7.85 12.42 -13.87
N GLU A 108 7.02 11.39 -13.87
CA GLU A 108 5.73 11.41 -13.19
C GLU A 108 5.87 11.63 -11.68
N GLU A 109 6.82 10.94 -11.02
CA GLU A 109 7.10 11.13 -9.60
C GLU A 109 7.59 12.56 -9.31
N ALA A 110 8.53 13.07 -10.11
CA ALA A 110 9.05 14.43 -9.95
C ALA A 110 7.92 15.48 -10.06
N ARG A 111 7.00 15.33 -11.02
CA ARG A 111 5.79 16.18 -11.12
C ARG A 111 4.89 16.06 -9.89
N SER A 112 4.65 14.84 -9.39
CA SER A 112 3.82 14.63 -8.19
C SER A 112 4.43 15.21 -6.92
N LEU A 113 5.76 15.39 -6.91
CA LEU A 113 6.51 16.03 -5.84
C LEU A 113 6.59 17.55 -6.01
N ALA A 114 5.97 18.11 -7.06
CA ALA A 114 5.94 19.53 -7.39
C ALA A 114 7.36 20.15 -7.49
N THR A 115 8.29 19.42 -8.12
CA THR A 115 9.67 19.89 -8.30
C THR A 115 9.86 20.75 -9.54
N ASP A 116 10.87 21.61 -9.53
CA ASP A 116 11.24 22.47 -10.68
C ASP A 116 11.70 21.67 -11.91
N GLY A 117 12.30 20.50 -11.69
CA GLY A 117 12.80 19.64 -12.74
C GLY A 117 13.65 18.48 -12.22
N ILE A 118 14.22 17.72 -13.15
CA ILE A 118 15.16 16.64 -12.86
C ILE A 118 16.52 16.99 -13.40
N PHE A 119 17.51 16.96 -12.51
CA PHE A 119 18.93 17.07 -12.83
C PHE A 119 19.55 15.68 -12.88
N MET A 120 20.51 15.45 -13.75
CA MET A 120 21.22 14.18 -13.82
C MET A 120 22.59 14.36 -14.45
N GLU A 121 23.51 13.45 -14.14
CA GLU A 121 24.84 13.44 -14.73
C GLU A 121 24.89 12.45 -15.89
N CYS A 122 25.47 12.90 -17.01
CA CYS A 122 25.77 12.04 -18.14
C CYS A 122 27.19 12.31 -18.62
N LEU A 123 27.97 11.26 -18.87
CA LEU A 123 29.32 11.40 -19.42
C LEU A 123 29.30 12.20 -20.73
N PRO A 124 30.38 12.93 -21.08
CA PRO A 124 30.45 13.69 -22.33
C PRO A 124 30.36 12.84 -23.59
N ASP A 125 29.79 13.40 -24.65
CA ASP A 125 29.79 12.83 -26.01
C ASP A 125 30.90 13.40 -26.91
N ASP A 126 31.76 14.26 -26.34
CA ASP A 126 32.93 14.86 -26.97
C ASP A 126 34.20 14.05 -26.67
N PRO A 127 34.83 13.43 -27.69
CA PRO A 127 36.11 12.71 -27.54
C PRO A 127 37.26 13.56 -26.99
N LYS A 128 37.17 14.89 -27.07
CA LYS A 128 38.20 15.79 -26.52
C LYS A 128 38.14 15.88 -24.99
N ILE A 129 36.97 15.62 -24.41
CA ILE A 129 36.72 15.70 -22.96
C ILE A 129 36.71 14.29 -22.34
N CYS A 130 36.39 13.27 -23.14
CA CYS A 130 36.33 11.87 -22.71
C CYS A 130 37.12 11.00 -23.69
N ARG A 131 38.25 10.42 -23.26
CA ARG A 131 39.19 9.75 -24.16
C ARG A 131 38.77 8.34 -24.55
N ASP A 132 38.01 7.63 -23.70
CA ASP A 132 37.55 6.27 -23.98
C ASP A 132 36.47 6.25 -25.09
N PRO A 133 36.77 5.67 -26.27
CA PRO A 133 35.80 5.62 -27.37
C PRO A 133 34.54 4.80 -27.03
N ALA A 134 34.65 3.80 -26.17
CA ALA A 134 33.51 2.99 -25.74
C ALA A 134 32.55 3.81 -24.86
N ALA A 135 33.09 4.52 -23.86
CA ALA A 135 32.35 5.46 -23.03
C ALA A 135 31.67 6.56 -23.87
N VAL A 136 32.37 7.15 -24.84
CA VAL A 136 31.79 8.16 -25.75
C VAL A 136 30.61 7.58 -26.54
N LYS A 137 30.75 6.37 -27.09
CA LYS A 137 29.66 5.71 -27.83
C LYS A 137 28.43 5.47 -26.92
N GLN A 138 28.64 5.02 -25.68
CA GLN A 138 27.58 4.81 -24.72
C GLN A 138 26.92 6.13 -24.27
N SER A 139 27.71 7.17 -24.06
CA SER A 139 27.23 8.53 -23.74
C SER A 139 26.32 9.06 -24.84
N ARG A 140 26.73 8.96 -26.11
CA ARG A 140 25.90 9.38 -27.26
C ARG A 140 24.53 8.71 -27.25
N ALA A 141 24.48 7.41 -26.93
CA ALA A 141 23.23 6.68 -26.81
C ALA A 141 22.37 7.18 -25.62
N ARG A 142 22.98 7.47 -24.47
CA ARG A 142 22.30 8.02 -23.28
C ARG A 142 21.77 9.44 -23.51
N LEU A 143 22.57 10.35 -24.06
CA LEU A 143 22.13 11.71 -24.39
C LEU A 143 21.01 11.67 -25.44
N ARG A 144 21.13 10.83 -26.48
CA ARG A 144 20.03 10.63 -27.44
C ARG A 144 18.75 10.10 -26.78
N PHE A 145 18.86 9.28 -25.74
CA PHE A 145 17.71 8.82 -24.98
C PHE A 145 17.05 9.96 -24.20
N TYR A 146 17.83 10.74 -23.45
CA TYR A 146 17.35 11.89 -22.67
C TYR A 146 16.77 13.02 -23.54
N GLU A 147 17.39 13.32 -24.68
CA GLU A 147 16.91 14.32 -25.63
C GLU A 147 15.49 14.03 -26.15
N ARG A 148 15.08 12.75 -26.23
CA ARG A 148 13.70 12.39 -26.62
C ARG A 148 12.65 12.91 -25.65
N TYR A 149 13.04 13.26 -24.43
CA TYR A 149 12.16 13.76 -23.38
C TYR A 149 12.35 15.26 -23.11
N GLY A 150 13.25 15.94 -23.86
CA GLY A 150 13.59 17.35 -23.67
C GLY A 150 14.71 17.59 -22.65
N ALA A 151 15.33 16.54 -22.12
CA ALA A 151 16.43 16.66 -21.17
C ALA A 151 17.75 16.95 -21.90
N LEU A 152 18.34 18.12 -21.62
CA LEU A 152 19.48 18.65 -22.37
C LEU A 152 20.64 19.04 -21.43
N PRO A 153 21.91 18.88 -21.87
CA PRO A 153 23.06 19.39 -21.13
C PRO A 153 22.98 20.91 -20.90
N ILE A 154 23.30 21.35 -19.69
CA ILE A 154 23.60 22.74 -19.39
C ILE A 154 24.99 23.06 -19.94
N ILE A 155 25.16 24.26 -20.51
CA ILE A 155 26.41 24.71 -21.15
C ILE A 155 26.87 26.05 -20.57
N ASN A 156 28.09 26.45 -20.92
CA ASN A 156 28.76 27.66 -20.43
C ASN A 156 29.00 27.62 -18.91
N THR A 157 29.38 26.45 -18.40
CA THR A 157 29.67 26.25 -16.97
C THR A 157 30.98 25.50 -16.80
N ALA A 158 31.48 25.46 -15.57
CA ALA A 158 32.63 24.68 -15.17
C ALA A 158 32.22 23.34 -14.54
N TYR A 159 30.97 22.87 -14.71
CA TYR A 159 30.51 21.61 -14.12
C TYR A 159 31.29 20.41 -14.67
N GLU A 160 31.66 20.47 -15.94
CA GLU A 160 32.57 19.55 -16.64
C GLU A 160 34.06 19.74 -16.26
N THR A 161 34.36 20.26 -15.06
CA THR A 161 35.73 20.31 -14.53
C THR A 161 36.00 19.06 -13.69
N PRO A 162 37.06 18.28 -13.95
CA PRO A 162 37.38 17.10 -13.15
C PRO A 162 37.56 17.42 -11.66
N LEU A 163 37.06 16.55 -10.78
CA LEU A 163 37.26 16.65 -9.33
C LEU A 163 38.75 16.52 -8.94
N LYS A 164 39.50 15.74 -9.71
CA LYS A 164 40.95 15.58 -9.58
C LYS A 164 41.61 15.69 -10.96
N PRO A 165 42.82 16.27 -11.07
CA PRO A 165 43.51 16.45 -12.34
C PRO A 165 43.70 15.15 -13.15
N GLU A 166 43.84 14.02 -12.46
CA GLU A 166 44.00 12.69 -13.05
C GLU A 166 42.69 12.06 -13.56
N TYR A 167 41.53 12.65 -13.25
CA TYR A 167 40.23 12.13 -13.70
C TYR A 167 39.91 12.63 -15.11
N ASP A 168 39.55 11.70 -16.00
CA ASP A 168 39.09 11.95 -17.36
C ASP A 168 37.56 11.89 -17.42
N CYS A 169 36.95 12.45 -18.47
CA CYS A 169 35.52 12.33 -18.76
C CYS A 169 34.57 12.91 -17.67
N PRO A 170 34.79 14.16 -17.18
CA PRO A 170 33.89 14.80 -16.21
C PRO A 170 32.46 14.93 -16.79
N PRO A 171 31.41 14.61 -16.02
CA PRO A 171 30.06 14.52 -16.56
C PRO A 171 29.49 15.90 -16.93
N TYR A 172 28.62 15.93 -17.93
CA TYR A 172 27.69 17.04 -18.11
C TYR A 172 26.58 16.98 -17.07
N LEU A 173 26.16 18.16 -16.60
CA LEU A 173 24.89 18.31 -15.91
C LEU A 173 23.77 18.44 -16.95
N VAL A 174 22.84 17.48 -16.94
CA VAL A 174 21.68 17.43 -17.83
C VAL A 174 20.43 17.85 -17.04
N TYR A 175 19.58 18.68 -17.65
CA TYR A 175 18.36 19.20 -17.03
C TYR A 175 17.11 18.86 -17.86
N ASP A 176 16.13 18.24 -17.20
CA ASP A 176 14.77 17.97 -17.69
C ASP A 176 13.80 18.92 -16.97
N ASP A 177 13.19 19.84 -17.71
CA ASP A 177 12.20 20.81 -17.21
C ASP A 177 10.80 20.21 -17.00
N LEU A 178 10.66 18.89 -17.15
CA LEU A 178 9.39 18.15 -17.06
C LEU A 178 8.34 18.62 -18.07
N GLY A 179 8.74 19.28 -19.15
CA GLY A 179 7.85 19.88 -20.15
C GLY A 179 7.34 21.28 -19.77
N SER A 180 7.92 21.91 -18.76
CA SER A 180 7.68 23.32 -18.43
C SER A 180 8.28 24.23 -19.50
N THR A 181 7.61 25.35 -19.80
CA THR A 181 8.15 26.41 -20.65
C THR A 181 8.94 27.46 -19.87
N THR A 182 9.00 27.34 -18.53
CA THR A 182 9.69 28.30 -17.67
C THR A 182 11.20 28.04 -17.72
N PRO A 183 12.03 29.00 -18.14
CA PRO A 183 13.48 28.84 -18.16
C PRO A 183 14.07 28.67 -16.74
N LEU A 184 15.18 27.94 -16.62
CA LEU A 184 15.88 27.78 -15.35
C LEU A 184 16.69 29.05 -15.04
N ALA A 185 16.27 29.80 -14.02
CA ALA A 185 16.97 31.00 -13.57
C ALA A 185 18.37 30.68 -13.02
N ARG A 186 19.32 31.60 -13.21
CA ARG A 186 20.73 31.44 -12.79
C ARG A 186 20.86 31.12 -11.30
N ASP A 187 20.26 31.94 -10.45
CA ASP A 187 20.42 31.82 -9.00
C ASP A 187 19.80 30.52 -8.49
N ARG A 188 18.74 30.06 -9.17
CA ARG A 188 18.12 28.77 -8.89
C ARG A 188 19.03 27.61 -9.24
N ALA A 189 19.63 27.64 -10.43
CA ALA A 189 20.61 26.63 -10.84
C ALA A 189 21.79 26.57 -9.87
N ARG A 190 22.32 27.73 -9.45
CA ARG A 190 23.42 27.83 -8.46
C ARG A 190 23.07 27.14 -7.14
N GLN A 191 21.86 27.33 -6.62
CA GLN A 191 21.40 26.65 -5.41
C GLN A 191 21.34 25.13 -5.58
N VAL A 192 20.78 24.66 -6.70
CA VAL A 192 20.64 23.22 -6.98
C VAL A 192 22.00 22.56 -7.17
N VAL A 193 22.88 23.17 -7.98
CA VAL A 193 24.24 22.67 -8.26
C VAL A 193 25.05 22.58 -6.97
N ARG A 194 25.03 23.63 -6.14
CA ARG A 194 25.68 23.61 -4.83
C ARG A 194 25.16 22.47 -3.97
N ALA A 195 23.85 22.24 -3.95
CA ALA A 195 23.25 21.16 -3.19
C ALA A 195 23.66 19.77 -3.72
N ILE A 196 23.69 19.57 -5.03
CA ILE A 196 24.15 18.31 -5.66
C ILE A 196 25.60 18.04 -5.27
N LEU A 197 26.51 19.02 -5.49
CA LEU A 197 27.93 18.85 -5.20
C LEU A 197 28.21 18.57 -3.73
N ILE A 198 27.57 19.31 -2.81
CA ILE A 198 27.74 19.10 -1.37
C ILE A 198 27.21 17.73 -0.93
N ARG A 199 26.00 17.35 -1.37
CA ARG A 199 25.33 16.15 -0.87
C ARG A 199 25.87 14.86 -1.50
N LYS A 200 26.34 14.91 -2.75
CA LYS A 200 26.87 13.76 -3.48
C LYS A 200 28.40 13.61 -3.32
N TYR A 201 29.14 14.71 -3.44
CA TYR A 201 30.61 14.71 -3.51
C TYR A 201 31.30 15.46 -2.37
N GLY A 202 30.57 16.04 -1.41
CA GLY A 202 31.12 17.06 -0.51
C GLY A 202 32.35 16.67 0.31
N LYS A 203 32.61 15.38 0.55
CA LYS A 203 33.82 14.89 1.21
C LYS A 203 35.03 14.77 0.26
N ASP A 204 34.77 14.63 -1.03
CA ASP A 204 35.75 14.39 -2.08
C ASP A 204 36.08 15.66 -2.89
N CYS A 205 35.28 16.72 -2.77
CA CYS A 205 35.52 17.99 -3.44
C CYS A 205 36.73 18.74 -2.85
N PRO A 206 37.70 19.17 -3.68
CA PRO A 206 38.77 20.07 -3.26
C PRO A 206 38.24 21.39 -2.69
N LYS A 207 39.03 22.03 -1.81
CA LYS A 207 38.68 23.34 -1.24
C LYS A 207 38.50 24.36 -2.37
N GLY A 208 37.37 25.07 -2.37
CA GLY A 208 37.02 26.07 -3.39
C GLY A 208 36.44 25.51 -4.69
N TYR A 209 36.44 24.19 -4.91
CA TYR A 209 35.90 23.57 -6.13
C TYR A 209 34.41 23.87 -6.30
N ILE A 210 33.61 23.72 -5.22
CA ILE A 210 32.17 23.94 -5.28
C ILE A 210 31.84 25.39 -5.65
N ASP A 211 32.54 26.36 -5.05
CA ASP A 211 32.32 27.78 -5.35
C ASP A 211 32.73 28.10 -6.79
N MET A 212 33.87 27.59 -7.26
CA MET A 212 34.30 27.71 -8.67
C MET A 212 33.23 27.20 -9.64
N VAL A 213 32.68 25.99 -9.42
CA VAL A 213 31.64 25.44 -10.30
C VAL A 213 30.37 26.29 -10.21
N VAL A 214 29.91 26.66 -9.01
CA VAL A 214 28.68 27.43 -8.83
C VAL A 214 28.78 28.83 -9.46
N ASP A 215 29.91 29.51 -9.28
CA ASP A 215 30.12 30.87 -9.78
C ASP A 215 30.30 30.92 -11.31
N SER A 216 30.64 29.79 -11.93
CA SER A 216 30.71 29.66 -13.40
C SER A 216 29.35 29.80 -14.09
N PHE A 217 28.23 29.57 -13.40
CA PHE A 217 26.88 29.77 -13.95
C PHE A 217 26.60 31.26 -14.05
N ARG A 218 26.88 31.88 -15.19
CA ARG A 218 26.75 33.34 -15.41
C ARG A 218 25.50 33.73 -16.19
N ASP A 219 25.05 32.88 -17.10
CA ASP A 219 23.89 33.13 -17.97
C ASP A 219 22.57 33.13 -17.16
N ASP A 220 21.66 34.05 -17.47
CA ASP A 220 20.31 34.11 -16.91
C ASP A 220 19.26 34.40 -18.01
N PRO A 221 18.40 33.44 -18.38
CA PRO A 221 18.34 32.08 -17.85
C PRO A 221 19.55 31.23 -18.27
N VAL A 222 19.80 30.16 -17.52
CA VAL A 222 20.87 29.20 -17.81
C VAL A 222 20.68 28.58 -19.18
N GLN A 223 21.76 28.57 -19.97
CA GLN A 223 21.73 28.05 -21.34
C GLN A 223 21.80 26.52 -21.37
N ARG A 224 21.07 25.94 -22.32
CA ARG A 224 21.07 24.51 -22.61
C ARG A 224 21.61 24.27 -24.00
N ARG A 225 22.35 23.18 -24.18
CA ARG A 225 22.83 22.75 -25.49
C ARG A 225 21.65 22.49 -26.42
N PRO A 226 21.68 22.98 -27.67
CA PRO A 226 20.69 22.60 -28.67
C PRO A 226 20.64 21.07 -28.86
N PRO A 227 19.46 20.48 -29.14
CA PRO A 227 19.33 19.04 -29.39
C PRO A 227 20.23 18.60 -30.54
N ARG A 228 21.02 17.53 -30.34
CA ARG A 228 21.97 17.04 -31.34
C ARG A 228 21.47 15.80 -32.08
N TYR A 229 20.71 14.95 -31.39
CA TYR A 229 20.35 13.61 -31.86
C TYR A 229 18.88 13.48 -32.27
N ILE A 230 18.01 14.34 -31.75
CA ILE A 230 16.57 14.34 -32.04
C ILE A 230 16.18 15.67 -32.67
N LYS A 231 15.63 15.62 -33.89
CA LYS A 231 15.09 16.79 -34.62
C LYS A 231 13.57 16.93 -34.51
N LYS A 232 12.89 15.98 -33.86
CA LYS A 232 11.43 15.95 -33.68
C LYS A 232 11.06 16.50 -32.31
N GLU A 233 9.80 16.93 -32.13
CA GLU A 233 9.29 17.30 -30.81
C GLU A 233 9.50 16.18 -29.77
N PRO A 234 9.80 16.52 -28.51
CA PRO A 234 9.93 15.55 -27.44
C PRO A 234 8.68 14.67 -27.31
N ILE A 235 8.88 13.40 -26.98
CA ILE A 235 7.79 12.46 -26.74
C ILE A 235 7.00 12.97 -25.51
N LYS A 236 5.71 13.30 -25.73
CA LYS A 236 4.79 13.50 -24.62
C LYS A 236 4.71 12.22 -23.81
N VAL A 237 5.08 12.31 -22.54
CA VAL A 237 5.06 11.16 -21.63
C VAL A 237 3.60 10.87 -21.29
N HIS A 238 3.09 9.75 -21.80
CA HIS A 238 1.84 9.19 -21.30
C HIS A 238 2.08 8.61 -19.90
N SER A 239 1.16 8.87 -18.97
CA SER A 239 1.19 8.31 -17.62
C SER A 239 1.14 6.78 -17.70
N VAL A 240 2.18 6.10 -17.21
CA VAL A 240 2.13 4.65 -17.01
C VAL A 240 1.33 4.42 -15.73
N LYS A 241 0.23 3.65 -15.79
CA LYS A 241 -0.50 3.25 -14.57
C LYS A 241 0.45 2.45 -13.67
N SER A 242 0.94 3.07 -12.61
CA SER A 242 1.75 2.40 -11.60
C SER A 242 0.82 1.56 -10.72
N LEU A 243 1.16 0.29 -10.47
CA LEU A 243 0.38 -0.58 -9.58
C LEU A 243 0.31 -0.04 -8.15
N GLU A 244 1.27 0.79 -7.75
CA GLU A 244 1.21 1.51 -6.48
C GLU A 244 0.08 2.52 -6.45
N LYS A 245 -0.31 3.01 -7.63
CA LYS A 245 -1.38 3.97 -7.87
C LYS A 245 -2.73 3.30 -8.17
N LEU A 246 -2.88 2.00 -7.89
CA LEU A 246 -4.17 1.30 -7.99
C LEU A 246 -4.45 0.53 -6.69
N ILE A 247 -5.74 0.39 -6.37
CA ILE A 247 -6.22 -0.48 -5.31
C ILE A 247 -6.50 -1.84 -5.92
N GLY A 248 -5.77 -2.86 -5.47
CA GLY A 248 -6.02 -4.25 -5.89
C GLY A 248 -7.34 -4.74 -5.30
N LEU A 249 -8.38 -4.85 -6.12
CA LEU A 249 -9.72 -5.27 -5.73
C LEU A 249 -9.91 -6.76 -5.97
N ILE A 250 -10.20 -7.50 -4.91
CA ILE A 250 -10.63 -8.89 -5.00
C ILE A 250 -12.08 -8.94 -4.52
N VAL A 251 -12.93 -9.51 -5.35
CA VAL A 251 -14.34 -9.73 -5.02
C VAL A 251 -14.51 -11.22 -4.79
N ASN A 252 -15.06 -11.59 -3.64
CA ASN A 252 -15.46 -12.96 -3.37
C ASN A 252 -16.35 -13.46 -4.53
N GLU A 253 -15.99 -14.59 -5.14
CA GLU A 253 -16.84 -15.24 -6.15
C GLU A 253 -17.88 -16.13 -5.49
N LYS A 254 -19.08 -16.16 -6.08
CA LYS A 254 -20.21 -16.95 -5.58
C LYS A 254 -20.67 -16.55 -4.19
N HIS A 255 -20.42 -15.32 -3.70
CA HIS A 255 -20.97 -14.87 -2.42
C HIS A 255 -22.50 -14.98 -2.37
N ASP A 256 -23.17 -14.85 -3.51
CA ASP A 256 -24.61 -14.83 -3.69
C ASP A 256 -25.29 -16.18 -3.40
N ILE A 257 -24.53 -17.29 -3.39
CA ILE A 257 -25.05 -18.61 -3.04
C ILE A 257 -25.55 -18.68 -1.60
N HIS A 258 -24.99 -17.84 -0.72
CA HIS A 258 -25.45 -17.68 0.64
C HIS A 258 -26.49 -16.56 0.67
N HIS A 259 -27.77 -16.88 0.48
CA HIS A 259 -28.84 -15.87 0.49
C HIS A 259 -29.98 -16.35 1.37
N VAL A 260 -30.05 -15.77 2.57
CA VAL A 260 -31.13 -16.00 3.53
C VAL A 260 -32.21 -14.96 3.26
N ARG A 261 -33.44 -15.40 2.95
CA ARG A 261 -34.58 -14.53 2.60
C ARG A 261 -35.55 -14.29 3.76
N GLU A 262 -35.14 -14.65 4.96
CA GLU A 262 -35.97 -14.58 6.16
C GLU A 262 -36.05 -13.14 6.71
N ARG A 263 -37.18 -12.81 7.32
CA ARG A 263 -37.45 -11.46 7.81
C ARG A 263 -36.48 -11.09 8.93
N GLY A 264 -35.77 -9.98 8.78
CA GLY A 264 -34.79 -9.48 9.76
C GLY A 264 -33.33 -9.81 9.43
N TYR A 265 -33.06 -10.69 8.46
CA TYR A 265 -31.71 -10.92 7.97
C TYR A 265 -31.31 -9.82 6.98
N VAL A 266 -30.40 -8.93 7.39
CA VAL A 266 -30.02 -7.74 6.60
C VAL A 266 -28.81 -7.96 5.70
N GLU A 267 -28.03 -9.02 5.94
CA GLU A 267 -26.85 -9.36 5.17
C GLU A 267 -27.26 -10.00 3.82
N ALA A 268 -27.27 -9.21 2.74
CA ALA A 268 -27.83 -9.61 1.45
C ALA A 268 -26.84 -9.48 0.29
N PRO A 269 -26.93 -10.32 -0.78
CA PRO A 269 -26.01 -10.29 -1.92
C PRO A 269 -25.91 -8.93 -2.61
N VAL A 270 -26.99 -8.14 -2.61
CA VAL A 270 -27.08 -6.79 -3.21
C VAL A 270 -26.05 -5.81 -2.63
N ARG A 271 -25.51 -6.06 -1.43
CA ARG A 271 -24.47 -5.23 -0.81
C ARG A 271 -23.23 -5.10 -1.69
N ILE A 272 -22.75 -6.23 -2.24
CA ILE A 272 -21.55 -6.27 -3.10
C ILE A 272 -21.78 -5.44 -4.37
N ALA A 273 -22.89 -5.66 -5.07
CA ALA A 273 -23.23 -4.90 -6.28
C ALA A 273 -23.41 -3.40 -5.99
N SER A 274 -23.98 -3.04 -4.84
CA SER A 274 -24.16 -1.63 -4.42
C SER A 274 -22.81 -0.95 -4.18
N ILE A 275 -21.86 -1.64 -3.54
CA ILE A 275 -20.49 -1.13 -3.33
C ILE A 275 -19.78 -0.96 -4.67
N LEU A 276 -19.78 -2.00 -5.53
CA LEU A 276 -19.14 -1.97 -6.85
C LEU A 276 -19.63 -0.80 -7.69
N LYS A 277 -20.97 -0.58 -7.75
CA LYS A 277 -21.57 0.56 -8.44
C LYS A 277 -21.03 1.92 -7.96
N GLY A 278 -20.66 2.04 -6.68
CA GLY A 278 -20.09 3.25 -6.11
C GLY A 278 -18.61 3.44 -6.43
N ILE A 279 -17.82 2.35 -6.40
CA ILE A 279 -16.36 2.42 -6.46
C ILE A 279 -15.79 2.26 -7.87
N GLU A 280 -16.40 1.46 -8.75
CA GLU A 280 -15.88 1.20 -10.10
C GLU A 280 -15.74 2.48 -10.95
N PRO A 281 -16.69 3.44 -10.94
CA PRO A 281 -16.57 4.68 -11.73
C PRO A 281 -15.40 5.59 -11.31
N THR A 282 -14.77 5.34 -10.16
CA THR A 282 -13.63 6.15 -9.69
C THR A 282 -12.34 5.89 -10.47
N GLY A 283 -12.23 4.75 -11.16
CA GLY A 283 -11.00 4.35 -11.85
C GLY A 283 -9.83 3.97 -10.93
N LEU A 284 -10.03 3.95 -9.60
CA LEU A 284 -8.99 3.68 -8.60
C LEU A 284 -8.67 2.19 -8.45
N PHE A 285 -9.52 1.30 -8.95
CA PHE A 285 -9.46 -0.14 -8.66
C PHE A 285 -9.02 -0.96 -9.86
N GLU A 286 -8.19 -1.96 -9.61
CA GLU A 286 -7.90 -3.04 -10.54
C GLU A 286 -8.49 -4.34 -10.00
N ARG A 287 -9.45 -4.92 -10.72
CA ARG A 287 -10.08 -6.17 -10.30
C ARG A 287 -9.17 -7.36 -10.64
N LEU A 288 -8.90 -8.17 -9.62
CA LEU A 288 -8.04 -9.36 -9.71
C LEU A 288 -8.80 -10.59 -9.23
N PRO A 289 -8.56 -11.77 -9.83
CA PRO A 289 -9.24 -12.99 -9.45
C PRO A 289 -8.77 -13.49 -8.07
N ALA A 290 -9.70 -13.99 -7.27
CA ALA A 290 -9.38 -14.67 -6.01
C ALA A 290 -8.61 -15.97 -6.30
N ARG A 291 -7.63 -16.29 -5.45
CA ARG A 291 -6.90 -17.55 -5.46
C ARG A 291 -7.39 -18.44 -4.35
N HIS A 292 -7.41 -19.75 -4.61
CA HIS A 292 -7.71 -20.72 -3.57
C HIS A 292 -6.52 -20.93 -2.63
N PHE A 293 -6.79 -20.98 -1.32
CA PHE A 293 -5.82 -21.30 -0.29
C PHE A 293 -6.25 -22.53 0.52
N SER A 294 -5.28 -23.32 0.96
CA SER A 294 -5.51 -24.46 1.84
C SER A 294 -6.18 -24.04 3.16
N GLU A 295 -7.11 -24.88 3.65
CA GLU A 295 -7.80 -24.70 4.93
C GLU A 295 -6.86 -24.61 6.13
N ARG A 296 -5.60 -25.02 5.99
CA ARG A 296 -4.57 -24.83 7.03
C ARG A 296 -4.46 -23.37 7.51
N HIS A 297 -4.77 -22.40 6.65
CA HIS A 297 -4.75 -20.99 7.02
C HIS A 297 -5.92 -20.61 7.93
N ILE A 298 -7.09 -21.24 7.72
CA ILE A 298 -8.26 -21.09 8.60
C ILE A 298 -7.98 -21.78 9.94
N LYS A 299 -7.51 -23.04 9.91
CA LYS A 299 -7.21 -23.86 11.10
C LYS A 299 -6.03 -23.35 11.95
N LYS A 300 -5.29 -22.34 11.46
CA LYS A 300 -4.26 -21.63 12.25
C LYS A 300 -4.84 -20.52 13.12
N VAL A 301 -6.07 -20.10 12.84
CA VAL A 301 -6.76 -19.00 13.52
C VAL A 301 -7.98 -19.52 14.27
N HIS A 302 -8.72 -20.42 13.63
CA HIS A 302 -9.89 -21.08 14.17
C HIS A 302 -9.55 -22.47 14.67
N ASP A 303 -10.20 -22.89 15.75
CA ASP A 303 -10.09 -24.23 16.29
C ASP A 303 -10.47 -25.27 15.21
N PRO A 304 -9.63 -26.29 14.95
CA PRO A 304 -9.90 -27.27 13.91
C PRO A 304 -11.25 -27.98 14.04
N LYS A 305 -11.73 -28.26 15.27
CA LYS A 305 -13.01 -28.94 15.49
C LYS A 305 -14.19 -28.05 15.15
N PHE A 306 -14.07 -26.74 15.37
CA PHE A 306 -15.05 -25.76 14.94
C PHE A 306 -15.11 -25.69 13.39
N VAL A 307 -13.96 -25.61 12.73
CA VAL A 307 -13.89 -25.61 11.26
C VAL A 307 -14.50 -26.89 10.66
N ASP A 308 -14.13 -28.04 11.20
CA ASP A 308 -14.63 -29.35 10.75
C ASP A 308 -16.14 -29.48 10.99
N TYR A 309 -16.64 -28.97 12.13
CA TYR A 309 -18.06 -28.91 12.41
C TYR A 309 -18.81 -28.06 11.37
N LEU A 310 -18.36 -26.83 11.10
CA LEU A 310 -19.00 -25.95 10.12
C LEU A 310 -19.07 -26.59 8.74
N ASN A 311 -17.99 -27.24 8.30
CA ASN A 311 -17.97 -27.96 7.03
C ASN A 311 -19.02 -29.08 7.03
N GLN A 312 -18.98 -29.95 8.04
CA GLN A 312 -19.84 -31.12 8.13
C GLN A 312 -21.33 -30.73 8.21
N VAL A 313 -21.68 -29.80 9.09
CA VAL A 313 -23.08 -29.38 9.24
C VAL A 313 -23.59 -28.66 7.99
N CYS A 314 -22.83 -27.74 7.39
CA CYS A 314 -23.31 -27.03 6.21
C CYS A 314 -23.48 -28.00 5.02
N THR A 315 -22.46 -28.79 4.70
CA THR A 315 -22.53 -29.73 3.56
C THR A 315 -23.61 -30.80 3.73
N GLY A 316 -23.96 -31.16 4.96
CA GLY A 316 -25.01 -32.12 5.28
C GLY A 316 -26.43 -31.55 5.28
N LEU A 317 -26.61 -30.22 5.27
CA LEU A 317 -27.94 -29.61 5.23
C LEU A 317 -28.52 -29.65 3.82
N GLU A 318 -29.83 -29.89 3.73
CA GLU A 318 -30.58 -29.79 2.47
C GLU A 318 -30.54 -28.35 1.92
N PRO A 319 -30.43 -28.16 0.60
CA PRO A 319 -30.53 -26.83 -0.01
C PRO A 319 -31.82 -26.10 0.40
N GLY A 320 -31.68 -24.85 0.82
CA GLY A 320 -32.81 -24.01 1.25
C GLY A 320 -33.28 -24.21 2.68
N LYS A 321 -32.72 -25.16 3.43
CA LYS A 321 -32.94 -25.29 4.88
C LYS A 321 -31.88 -24.49 5.66
N SER A 322 -32.33 -23.83 6.72
CA SER A 322 -31.50 -23.10 7.67
C SER A 322 -31.62 -23.74 9.05
N VAL A 323 -30.50 -23.83 9.78
CA VAL A 323 -30.46 -24.17 11.20
C VAL A 323 -30.14 -22.91 11.98
N TYR A 324 -31.02 -22.56 12.92
CA TYR A 324 -30.78 -21.50 13.88
C TYR A 324 -30.44 -22.12 15.24
N PRO A 325 -29.32 -21.72 15.86
CA PRO A 325 -29.01 -22.13 17.23
C PRO A 325 -30.02 -21.52 18.21
N TYR A 326 -30.46 -22.32 19.18
CA TYR A 326 -31.44 -21.91 20.19
C TYR A 326 -31.05 -22.32 21.63
N VAL A 327 -30.03 -23.18 21.81
CA VAL A 327 -29.51 -23.59 23.13
C VAL A 327 -28.00 -23.42 23.16
N PHE A 328 -27.50 -22.66 24.13
CA PHE A 328 -26.08 -22.30 24.25
C PHE A 328 -25.48 -22.83 25.57
N PRO A 329 -24.29 -23.45 25.54
CA PRO A 329 -23.68 -24.03 26.73
C PRO A 329 -22.95 -22.99 27.59
N ILE A 330 -23.69 -22.20 28.39
CA ILE A 330 -23.10 -21.14 29.24
C ILE A 330 -22.34 -21.71 30.45
N ARG A 331 -22.87 -22.77 31.08
CA ARG A 331 -22.31 -23.32 32.35
C ARG A 331 -21.38 -24.50 32.14
N ASN A 332 -21.74 -25.42 31.23
CA ASN A 332 -20.99 -26.66 31.00
C ASN A 332 -20.84 -26.92 29.50
N ALA A 333 -19.66 -26.59 28.96
CA ALA A 333 -19.28 -26.81 27.58
C ALA A 333 -18.29 -27.98 27.42
N ALA A 334 -18.25 -28.94 28.35
CA ALA A 334 -17.26 -30.03 28.32
C ALA A 334 -17.44 -31.01 27.15
N LYS A 335 -18.68 -31.26 26.70
CA LYS A 335 -18.99 -32.19 25.60
C LYS A 335 -20.05 -31.63 24.66
N PRO A 336 -19.80 -31.55 23.35
CA PRO A 336 -20.81 -31.10 22.38
C PRO A 336 -21.88 -32.17 22.11
N PRO A 337 -23.13 -31.79 21.80
CA PRO A 337 -24.19 -32.72 21.37
C PRO A 337 -23.79 -33.57 20.16
N LYS A 338 -24.29 -34.81 20.04
CA LYS A 338 -23.99 -35.68 18.88
C LYS A 338 -24.68 -35.20 17.60
N ASP A 339 -25.94 -34.78 17.71
CA ASP A 339 -26.72 -34.23 16.60
C ASP A 339 -26.15 -32.89 16.12
N LEU A 340 -25.89 -32.76 14.81
CA LEU A 340 -25.17 -31.61 14.24
C LEU A 340 -25.99 -30.31 14.27
N PRO A 341 -27.28 -30.29 13.90
CA PRO A 341 -28.14 -29.13 14.10
C PRO A 341 -28.21 -28.66 15.56
N VAL A 342 -28.42 -29.58 16.52
CA VAL A 342 -28.47 -29.23 17.96
C VAL A 342 -27.11 -28.72 18.45
N ARG A 343 -26.00 -29.22 17.89
CA ARG A 343 -24.65 -28.73 18.21
C ARG A 343 -24.41 -27.28 17.79
N ALA A 344 -25.26 -26.65 16.97
CA ALA A 344 -25.04 -25.28 16.47
C ALA A 344 -24.77 -24.27 17.58
N GLY A 345 -25.54 -24.31 18.69
CA GLY A 345 -25.34 -23.38 19.79
C GLY A 345 -24.08 -23.63 20.62
N TYR A 346 -23.41 -24.78 20.47
CA TYR A 346 -22.07 -25.00 21.04
C TYR A 346 -21.00 -24.18 20.32
N TYR A 347 -21.22 -23.89 19.04
CA TYR A 347 -20.30 -23.19 18.16
C TYR A 347 -20.82 -21.82 17.72
N CYS A 348 -21.87 -21.27 18.37
CA CYS A 348 -22.46 -19.97 18.01
C CYS A 348 -22.61 -19.07 19.23
N ILE A 349 -22.58 -17.75 19.01
CA ILE A 349 -22.78 -16.72 20.06
C ILE A 349 -24.09 -15.94 19.93
N ASP A 350 -24.90 -16.20 18.90
CA ASP A 350 -26.19 -15.54 18.70
C ASP A 350 -27.25 -16.50 18.15
N THR A 351 -28.49 -16.02 18.00
CA THR A 351 -29.63 -16.76 17.46
C THR A 351 -30.06 -16.33 16.07
N PHE A 352 -29.33 -15.43 15.40
CA PHE A 352 -29.74 -14.79 14.14
C PHE A 352 -28.75 -14.99 12.99
N THR A 353 -27.66 -15.72 13.23
CA THR A 353 -26.72 -16.21 12.23
C THR A 353 -27.08 -17.66 11.89
N PRO A 354 -27.77 -17.95 10.77
CA PRO A 354 -28.15 -19.31 10.43
C PRO A 354 -26.99 -20.11 9.85
N LEU A 355 -27.03 -21.43 10.01
CA LEU A 355 -26.25 -22.34 9.18
C LEU A 355 -27.12 -22.82 8.02
N ASN A 356 -26.58 -22.79 6.80
CA ASN A 356 -27.25 -23.36 5.62
C ASN A 356 -26.23 -24.09 4.75
N HIS A 357 -26.72 -24.79 3.72
CA HIS A 357 -25.91 -25.59 2.80
C HIS A 357 -24.66 -24.86 2.27
N ASN A 358 -24.78 -23.56 2.06
CA ASN A 358 -23.82 -22.73 1.34
C ASN A 358 -22.92 -21.87 2.24
N ALA A 359 -23.20 -21.78 3.54
CA ALA A 359 -22.52 -20.88 4.47
C ALA A 359 -21.00 -21.14 4.52
N TYR A 360 -20.59 -22.41 4.70
CA TYR A 360 -19.18 -22.79 4.72
C TYR A 360 -18.45 -22.39 3.43
N ARG A 361 -19.04 -22.70 2.27
CA ARG A 361 -18.43 -22.44 0.97
C ARG A 361 -18.27 -20.94 0.71
N ALA A 362 -19.29 -20.14 1.01
CA ALA A 362 -19.24 -18.69 0.87
C ALA A 362 -18.20 -18.07 1.81
N ALA A 363 -18.17 -18.50 3.08
CA ALA A 363 -17.18 -18.04 4.06
C ALA A 363 -15.75 -18.43 3.67
N LYS A 364 -15.54 -19.63 3.13
CA LYS A 364 -14.24 -20.06 2.60
C LYS A 364 -13.78 -19.18 1.42
N GLY A 365 -14.71 -18.80 0.55
CA GLY A 365 -14.46 -17.85 -0.55
C GLY A 365 -14.09 -16.44 -0.05
N ALA A 366 -14.70 -15.97 1.04
CA ALA A 366 -14.31 -14.73 1.71
C ALA A 366 -12.86 -14.78 2.23
N VAL A 367 -12.47 -15.90 2.84
CA VAL A 367 -11.08 -16.11 3.28
C VAL A 367 -10.10 -16.12 2.11
N ASP A 368 -10.43 -16.81 1.02
CA ASP A 368 -9.61 -16.86 -0.19
C ASP A 368 -9.40 -15.47 -0.80
N CYS A 369 -10.44 -14.64 -0.79
CA CYS A 369 -10.40 -13.24 -1.19
C CYS A 369 -9.44 -12.42 -0.31
N ALA A 370 -9.59 -12.49 1.02
CA ALA A 370 -8.74 -11.76 1.96
C ALA A 370 -7.26 -12.19 1.91
N LEU A 371 -6.98 -13.49 1.79
CA LEU A 371 -5.61 -14.01 1.62
C LEU A 371 -5.00 -13.62 0.27
N THR A 372 -5.80 -13.56 -0.80
CA THR A 372 -5.33 -13.06 -2.10
C THR A 372 -4.91 -11.60 -1.97
N ALA A 373 -5.74 -10.77 -1.34
CA ALA A 373 -5.47 -9.36 -1.11
C ALA A 373 -4.25 -9.13 -0.19
N ALA A 374 -4.05 -9.97 0.83
CA ALA A 374 -2.84 -9.97 1.65
C ALA A 374 -1.58 -10.31 0.82
N GLN A 375 -1.63 -11.34 -0.02
CA GLN A 375 -0.51 -11.72 -0.89
C GLN A 375 -0.16 -10.62 -1.91
N LEU A 376 -1.12 -9.80 -2.34
CA LEU A 376 -0.85 -8.67 -3.22
C LEU A 376 -0.06 -7.56 -2.52
N LEU A 377 -0.28 -7.33 -1.22
CA LEU A 377 0.55 -6.40 -0.44
C LEU A 377 2.00 -6.87 -0.39
N GLU A 378 2.24 -8.17 -0.15
CA GLU A 378 3.58 -8.77 -0.23
C GLU A 378 4.20 -8.63 -1.63
N LYS A 379 3.37 -8.53 -2.69
CA LYS A 379 3.84 -8.34 -4.07
C LYS A 379 4.01 -6.88 -4.47
N GLY A 380 3.91 -5.95 -3.53
CA GLY A 380 4.19 -4.52 -3.72
C GLY A 380 2.96 -3.64 -3.97
N TYR A 381 1.73 -4.15 -3.85
CA TYR A 381 0.56 -3.26 -3.77
C TYR A 381 0.61 -2.45 -2.47
N ARG A 382 0.19 -1.18 -2.55
CA ARG A 382 0.08 -0.32 -1.37
C ARG A 382 -1.28 -0.41 -0.71
N LEU A 383 -2.32 -0.56 -1.52
CA LEU A 383 -3.70 -0.68 -1.08
C LEU A 383 -4.32 -1.90 -1.76
N THR A 384 -4.96 -2.74 -0.97
CA THR A 384 -5.77 -3.86 -1.47
C THR A 384 -7.12 -3.85 -0.77
N TYR A 385 -8.14 -4.31 -1.47
CA TYR A 385 -9.49 -4.39 -0.96
C TYR A 385 -10.07 -5.78 -1.21
N ALA A 386 -10.33 -6.50 -0.12
CA ALA A 386 -11.10 -7.74 -0.13
C ALA A 386 -12.58 -7.40 0.09
N LEU A 387 -13.31 -7.29 -1.01
CA LEU A 387 -14.76 -7.11 -1.01
C LEU A 387 -15.42 -8.48 -0.80
N VAL A 388 -15.62 -8.82 0.47
CA VAL A 388 -16.08 -10.14 0.93
C VAL A 388 -17.53 -10.14 1.38
N ARG A 389 -18.16 -11.32 1.29
CA ARG A 389 -19.45 -11.64 1.89
C ARG A 389 -19.56 -13.17 2.04
N PRO A 390 -19.85 -13.73 3.22
CA PRO A 390 -20.22 -13.05 4.48
C PRO A 390 -19.05 -12.28 5.13
N PRO A 391 -19.35 -11.36 6.08
CA PRO A 391 -18.33 -10.69 6.91
C PRO A 391 -17.62 -11.67 7.86
N GLY A 392 -16.66 -11.19 8.65
CA GLY A 392 -15.78 -12.02 9.46
C GLY A 392 -15.52 -11.59 10.90
N HIS A 393 -15.57 -10.30 11.25
CA HIS A 393 -14.98 -9.80 12.50
C HIS A 393 -15.60 -10.33 13.82
N HIS A 394 -16.81 -10.90 13.77
CA HIS A 394 -17.48 -11.52 14.93
C HIS A 394 -17.16 -13.01 15.12
N ALA A 395 -16.54 -13.66 14.13
CA ALA A 395 -16.14 -15.06 14.26
C ALA A 395 -14.90 -15.16 15.18
N GLU A 396 -15.09 -15.68 16.38
CA GLU A 396 -14.02 -15.94 17.35
C GLU A 396 -13.29 -17.24 16.99
N SER A 397 -12.24 -17.58 17.74
CA SER A 397 -11.45 -18.79 17.48
C SER A 397 -12.29 -20.07 17.46
N ARG A 398 -13.37 -20.13 18.24
CA ARG A 398 -14.18 -21.34 18.41
C ARG A 398 -15.62 -21.20 17.99
N VAL A 399 -16.12 -20.01 17.68
CA VAL A 399 -17.55 -19.77 17.52
C VAL A 399 -17.83 -18.80 16.38
N PHE A 400 -18.95 -19.03 15.68
CA PHE A 400 -19.51 -18.13 14.67
C PHE A 400 -20.58 -17.22 15.27
N GLY A 401 -20.92 -16.12 14.60
CA GLY A 401 -21.97 -15.19 15.02
C GLY A 401 -21.85 -13.84 14.31
N GLY A 402 -22.81 -12.93 14.52
CA GLY A 402 -22.88 -11.62 13.87
C GLY A 402 -22.82 -11.70 12.34
N PHE A 403 -23.48 -12.68 11.73
CA PHE A 403 -23.38 -13.02 10.31
C PHE A 403 -22.02 -13.56 9.84
N CYS A 404 -21.06 -13.73 10.75
CA CYS A 404 -19.69 -14.12 10.46
C CYS A 404 -19.45 -15.60 10.78
N TYR A 405 -18.83 -16.35 9.85
CA TYR A 405 -18.47 -17.76 10.06
C TYR A 405 -16.96 -17.98 10.16
N PHE A 406 -16.17 -17.24 9.38
CA PHE A 406 -14.71 -17.20 9.47
C PHE A 406 -14.22 -15.77 9.47
N ASN A 407 -13.30 -15.47 10.38
CA ASN A 407 -12.70 -14.15 10.51
C ASN A 407 -11.66 -13.89 9.40
N SER A 408 -12.12 -13.37 8.27
CA SER A 408 -11.29 -13.09 7.09
C SER A 408 -10.18 -12.07 7.39
N ALA A 409 -10.48 -11.02 8.17
CA ALA A 409 -9.51 -10.01 8.58
C ALA A 409 -8.41 -10.61 9.47
N ALA A 410 -8.78 -11.42 10.48
CA ALA A 410 -7.81 -12.07 11.36
C ALA A 410 -6.98 -13.14 10.64
N ILE A 411 -7.57 -13.91 9.72
CA ILE A 411 -6.80 -14.87 8.90
C ILE A 411 -5.76 -14.16 8.02
N ALA A 412 -6.13 -13.03 7.40
CA ALA A 412 -5.19 -12.23 6.63
C ALA A 412 -4.12 -11.58 7.53
N ALA A 413 -4.47 -11.06 8.70
CA ALA A 413 -3.52 -10.49 9.65
C ALA A 413 -2.52 -11.54 10.15
N ASN A 414 -2.98 -12.75 10.49
CA ASN A 414 -2.13 -13.86 10.89
C ASN A 414 -1.22 -14.34 9.75
N TYR A 415 -1.69 -14.28 8.50
CA TYR A 415 -0.87 -14.56 7.33
C TYR A 415 0.26 -13.54 7.18
N LEU A 416 -0.05 -12.25 7.32
CA LEU A 416 0.92 -11.16 7.19
C LEU A 416 1.87 -11.06 8.39
N SER A 417 1.48 -11.54 9.58
CA SER A 417 2.30 -11.39 10.79
C SER A 417 3.61 -12.18 10.76
N ARG A 418 3.73 -13.16 9.86
CA ARG A 418 4.99 -13.86 9.58
C ARG A 418 6.06 -12.97 8.95
N GLU A 419 5.65 -11.89 8.28
CA GLU A 419 6.55 -10.94 7.60
C GLU A 419 6.86 -9.72 8.48
N GLY A 420 6.17 -9.54 9.61
CA GLY A 420 6.38 -8.45 10.55
C GLY A 420 5.13 -8.07 11.33
N ARG A 421 5.24 -7.13 12.27
CA ARG A 421 4.11 -6.68 13.10
C ARG A 421 2.92 -6.20 12.26
N VAL A 422 1.69 -6.55 12.65
CA VAL A 422 0.44 -6.15 11.97
C VAL A 422 -0.45 -5.37 12.93
N ALA A 423 -1.05 -4.27 12.48
CA ALA A 423 -2.16 -3.65 13.21
C ALA A 423 -3.47 -4.02 12.51
N VAL A 424 -4.47 -4.44 13.29
CA VAL A 424 -5.86 -4.59 12.83
C VAL A 424 -6.67 -3.46 13.45
N LEU A 425 -7.22 -2.59 12.61
CA LEU A 425 -8.13 -1.54 13.02
C LEU A 425 -9.54 -1.87 12.52
N ASP A 426 -10.46 -2.05 13.45
CA ASP A 426 -11.86 -2.23 13.16
C ASP A 426 -12.60 -0.89 13.30
N ILE A 427 -13.22 -0.48 12.20
CA ILE A 427 -14.05 0.73 12.08
C ILE A 427 -15.50 0.40 11.70
N ASP A 428 -15.91 -0.86 11.83
CA ASP A 428 -17.32 -1.25 11.84
C ASP A 428 -18.04 -0.65 13.06
N TYR A 429 -19.36 -0.47 12.95
CA TYR A 429 -20.15 0.04 14.07
C TYR A 429 -20.10 -0.89 15.30
N HIS A 430 -19.98 -2.20 15.08
CA HIS A 430 -19.95 -3.21 16.12
C HIS A 430 -18.53 -3.55 16.55
N HIS A 431 -18.39 -4.01 17.79
CA HIS A 431 -17.11 -4.50 18.26
C HIS A 431 -16.72 -5.80 17.53
N GLY A 432 -15.54 -5.80 16.90
CA GLY A 432 -14.91 -7.00 16.32
C GLY A 432 -14.39 -7.99 17.36
N ASN A 433 -15.29 -8.54 18.19
CA ASN A 433 -14.97 -9.47 19.28
C ASN A 433 -14.19 -10.70 18.83
N GLY A 434 -14.46 -11.22 17.63
CA GLY A 434 -13.72 -12.35 17.10
C GLY A 434 -12.25 -12.03 16.84
N THR A 435 -12.00 -10.85 16.27
CA THR A 435 -10.64 -10.37 16.05
C THR A 435 -9.91 -10.16 17.38
N GLN A 436 -10.60 -9.61 18.39
CA GLN A 436 -10.06 -9.47 19.74
C GLN A 436 -9.70 -10.83 20.35
N ASP A 437 -10.62 -11.80 20.35
CA ASP A 437 -10.42 -13.15 20.90
C ASP A 437 -9.18 -13.83 20.31
N ILE A 438 -9.08 -13.86 18.98
CA ILE A 438 -8.02 -14.54 18.24
C ILE A 438 -6.62 -14.03 18.61
N PHE A 439 -6.47 -12.74 18.88
CA PHE A 439 -5.17 -12.11 19.15
C PHE A 439 -4.97 -11.69 20.60
N TYR A 440 -5.89 -12.01 21.51
CA TYR A 440 -5.93 -11.45 22.86
C TYR A 440 -4.64 -11.67 23.68
N GLN A 441 -3.94 -12.77 23.41
CA GLN A 441 -2.68 -13.16 24.07
C GLN A 441 -1.42 -12.88 23.23
N ARG A 442 -1.54 -12.20 22.09
CA ARG A 442 -0.46 -11.95 21.13
C ARG A 442 -0.01 -10.50 21.11
N ASN A 443 1.28 -10.27 20.84
CA ASN A 443 1.88 -8.94 20.73
C ASN A 443 2.49 -8.63 19.34
N ASP A 444 2.50 -9.62 18.44
CA ASP A 444 2.87 -9.43 17.04
C ASP A 444 1.73 -8.80 16.23
N VAL A 445 0.49 -8.86 16.74
CA VAL A 445 -0.70 -8.23 16.19
C VAL A 445 -1.32 -7.28 17.21
N LEU A 446 -1.48 -6.00 16.84
CA LEU A 446 -2.20 -5.00 17.63
C LEU A 446 -3.65 -4.93 17.16
N THR A 447 -4.61 -5.17 18.04
CA THR A 447 -6.05 -5.04 17.76
C THR A 447 -6.60 -3.73 18.32
N LEU A 448 -7.30 -2.97 17.48
CA LEU A 448 -8.01 -1.77 17.88
C LEU A 448 -9.42 -1.80 17.28
N SER A 449 -10.44 -1.45 18.06
CA SER A 449 -11.82 -1.38 17.56
C SER A 449 -12.54 -0.13 18.07
N ILE A 450 -13.19 0.61 17.17
CA ILE A 450 -14.02 1.78 17.48
C ILE A 450 -15.47 1.43 17.20
N HIS A 451 -16.30 1.34 18.24
CA HIS A 451 -17.64 0.75 18.13
C HIS A 451 -18.64 1.40 19.09
N GLY A 452 -19.93 1.13 18.87
CA GLY A 452 -20.99 1.46 19.84
C GLY A 452 -20.74 0.74 21.18
N HIS A 453 -21.01 1.42 22.29
CA HIS A 453 -20.77 0.85 23.61
C HIS A 453 -21.55 -0.48 23.79
N PRO A 454 -20.90 -1.55 24.32
CA PRO A 454 -21.55 -2.86 24.44
C PRO A 454 -22.81 -2.86 25.32
N SER A 455 -23.04 -1.84 26.14
CA SER A 455 -24.29 -1.72 26.91
C SER A 455 -25.55 -1.57 26.04
N PHE A 456 -25.43 -1.17 24.77
CA PHE A 456 -26.56 -1.02 23.85
C PHE A 456 -26.31 -1.61 22.46
N ALA A 457 -25.06 -1.93 22.10
CA ALA A 457 -24.70 -2.48 20.79
C ALA A 457 -24.18 -3.92 20.91
N TYR A 458 -24.54 -4.75 19.92
CA TYR A 458 -23.96 -6.09 19.77
C TYR A 458 -22.41 -6.00 19.69
N PRO A 459 -21.66 -6.89 20.36
CA PRO A 459 -22.03 -8.20 20.91
C PRO A 459 -22.42 -8.21 22.40
N TYR A 460 -22.61 -7.03 23.03
CA TYR A 460 -23.05 -6.85 24.42
C TYR A 460 -22.11 -7.30 25.55
N PHE A 461 -21.33 -8.36 25.33
CA PHE A 461 -20.55 -9.03 26.39
C PHE A 461 -19.03 -8.82 26.27
N SER A 462 -18.59 -8.07 25.27
CA SER A 462 -17.18 -7.69 25.05
C SER A 462 -17.10 -6.36 24.31
N GLY A 463 -15.90 -5.76 24.26
CA GLY A 463 -15.68 -4.43 23.70
C GLY A 463 -15.56 -3.36 24.77
N PHE A 464 -15.52 -3.74 26.05
CA PHE A 464 -15.31 -2.80 27.13
C PHE A 464 -13.87 -2.25 27.10
N ARG A 465 -13.68 -1.04 27.63
CA ARG A 465 -12.40 -0.30 27.58
C ARG A 465 -11.29 -1.02 28.35
N GLU A 466 -11.68 -1.77 29.38
CA GLU A 466 -10.83 -2.48 30.34
C GLU A 466 -10.20 -3.74 29.73
N GLU A 467 -10.75 -4.24 28.63
CA GLU A 467 -10.24 -5.40 27.89
C GLU A 467 -8.99 -4.99 27.10
N VAL A 468 -7.83 -5.15 27.71
CA VAL A 468 -6.54 -4.65 27.16
C VAL A 468 -5.60 -5.75 26.68
N GLY A 469 -6.07 -6.99 26.59
CA GLY A 469 -5.27 -8.17 26.27
C GLY A 469 -4.74 -8.87 27.52
N GLU A 470 -4.27 -10.10 27.34
CA GLU A 470 -3.81 -10.99 28.40
C GLU A 470 -2.40 -11.53 28.10
N GLY A 471 -1.66 -11.90 29.15
CA GLY A 471 -0.32 -12.51 28.99
C GLY A 471 0.61 -11.63 28.16
N ALA A 472 1.21 -12.22 27.12
CA ALA A 472 2.09 -11.49 26.21
C ALA A 472 1.37 -10.39 25.41
N GLY A 473 0.05 -10.54 25.19
CA GLY A 473 -0.80 -9.57 24.47
C GLY A 473 -1.30 -8.40 25.32
N ARG A 474 -0.99 -8.35 26.62
CA ARG A 474 -1.40 -7.23 27.47
C ARG A 474 -0.85 -5.90 26.94
N GLY A 475 -1.75 -4.96 26.69
CA GLY A 475 -1.48 -3.65 26.08
C GLY A 475 -1.59 -3.62 24.55
N PHE A 476 -1.81 -4.77 23.90
CA PHE A 476 -1.95 -4.93 22.44
C PHE A 476 -3.39 -5.16 21.98
N ASN A 477 -4.38 -5.06 22.88
CA ASN A 477 -5.79 -4.83 22.55
C ASN A 477 -6.25 -3.46 23.03
N ARG A 478 -7.02 -2.72 22.21
CA ARG A 478 -7.57 -1.40 22.58
C ARG A 478 -8.97 -1.20 22.01
N ASN A 479 -9.94 -1.16 22.93
CA ASN A 479 -11.33 -0.84 22.61
C ASN A 479 -11.64 0.64 22.83
N TYR A 480 -12.40 1.20 21.91
CA TYR A 480 -12.95 2.55 21.99
C TYR A 480 -14.48 2.49 21.92
N PRO A 481 -15.16 2.04 22.98
CA PRO A 481 -16.61 2.04 23.02
C PRO A 481 -17.13 3.49 23.11
N LEU A 482 -18.07 3.87 22.25
CA LEU A 482 -18.60 5.23 22.13
C LEU A 482 -20.11 5.30 22.44
N PRO A 483 -20.64 6.48 22.79
CA PRO A 483 -22.08 6.66 23.07
C PRO A 483 -22.99 6.30 21.89
N GLU A 484 -24.26 6.04 22.21
CA GLU A 484 -25.30 5.63 21.24
C GLU A 484 -25.58 6.69 20.18
N THR A 485 -25.52 7.97 20.54
CA THR A 485 -25.63 9.07 19.58
C THR A 485 -24.25 9.65 19.30
N LEU A 486 -23.81 9.54 18.05
CA LEU A 486 -22.52 10.04 17.60
C LEU A 486 -22.60 10.52 16.15
N GLU A 487 -21.98 11.67 15.89
CA GLU A 487 -21.76 12.19 14.55
C GLU A 487 -20.27 12.10 14.16
N GLY A 488 -19.95 12.32 12.90
CA GLY A 488 -18.56 12.24 12.42
C GLY A 488 -17.57 13.13 13.17
N SER A 489 -18.01 14.30 13.67
CA SER A 489 -17.20 15.20 14.50
C SER A 489 -16.75 14.59 15.82
N GLY A 490 -17.59 13.76 16.45
CA GLY A 490 -17.26 13.01 17.65
C GLY A 490 -16.41 11.76 17.37
N TYR A 491 -16.61 11.14 16.20
CA TYR A 491 -15.85 9.96 15.76
C TYR A 491 -14.38 10.29 15.46
N ARG A 492 -14.11 11.40 14.74
CA ARG A 492 -12.77 11.76 14.25
C ARG A 492 -11.67 11.83 15.32
N PRO A 493 -11.88 12.46 16.50
CA PRO A 493 -10.88 12.47 17.57
C PRO A 493 -10.54 11.07 18.10
N VAL A 494 -11.50 10.14 18.09
CA VAL A 494 -11.29 8.74 18.51
C VAL A 494 -10.42 8.03 17.49
N LEU A 495 -10.75 8.14 16.20
CA LEU A 495 -9.93 7.61 15.11
C LEU A 495 -8.50 8.15 15.19
N ALA A 496 -8.31 9.45 15.41
CA ALA A 496 -6.98 10.03 15.58
C ALA A 496 -6.17 9.39 16.73
N ARG A 497 -6.81 9.05 17.86
CA ARG A 497 -6.14 8.33 18.96
C ARG A 497 -5.77 6.91 18.58
N ALA A 498 -6.66 6.18 17.89
CA ALA A 498 -6.36 4.84 17.39
C ALA A 498 -5.17 4.86 16.41
N LEU A 499 -5.16 5.79 15.45
CA LEU A 499 -4.06 5.98 14.50
C LEU A 499 -2.74 6.36 15.19
N LYS A 500 -2.78 7.15 16.27
CA LYS A 500 -1.58 7.43 17.09
C LYS A 500 -1.02 6.16 17.71
N ARG A 501 -1.88 5.27 18.20
CA ARG A 501 -1.47 3.97 18.77
C ARG A 501 -0.85 3.07 17.68
N ILE A 502 -1.42 3.04 16.48
CA ILE A 502 -0.86 2.32 15.32
C ILE A 502 0.54 2.85 14.98
N ARG A 503 0.73 4.18 14.88
CA ARG A 503 2.06 4.77 14.62
C ARG A 503 3.09 4.39 15.69
N ALA A 504 2.69 4.39 16.96
CA ALA A 504 3.57 4.00 18.06
C ALA A 504 3.97 2.51 18.02
N PHE A 505 3.06 1.65 17.54
CA PHE A 505 3.32 0.22 17.36
C PHE A 505 4.24 -0.09 16.16
N LYS A 506 4.34 0.84 15.19
CA LYS A 506 5.18 0.69 13.98
C LYS A 506 4.96 -0.67 13.29
N PRO A 507 3.72 -0.97 12.84
CA PRO A 507 3.45 -2.18 12.09
C PRO A 507 4.03 -2.10 10.68
N HIS A 508 4.29 -3.26 10.09
CA HIS A 508 4.63 -3.42 8.67
C HIS A 508 3.38 -3.35 7.80
N PHE A 509 2.27 -3.91 8.28
CA PHE A 509 0.99 -3.94 7.57
C PHE A 509 -0.15 -3.42 8.45
N LEU A 510 -1.12 -2.77 7.81
CA LEU A 510 -2.39 -2.41 8.41
C LEU A 510 -3.51 -3.25 7.77
N VAL A 511 -4.32 -3.91 8.58
CA VAL A 511 -5.58 -4.53 8.14
C VAL A 511 -6.70 -3.67 8.71
N VAL A 512 -7.62 -3.21 7.86
CA VAL A 512 -8.80 -2.44 8.26
C VAL A 512 -10.03 -3.30 8.04
N ALA A 513 -10.70 -3.66 9.13
CA ALA A 513 -12.06 -4.19 9.08
C ALA A 513 -13.02 -3.01 8.85
N LEU A 514 -13.54 -2.90 7.63
CA LEU A 514 -14.34 -1.77 7.17
C LEU A 514 -15.83 -2.12 7.22
N GLY A 515 -16.52 -1.65 8.25
CA GLY A 515 -17.98 -1.52 8.22
C GLY A 515 -18.42 -0.16 7.68
N LEU A 516 -19.54 -0.15 6.97
CA LEU A 516 -20.19 1.07 6.48
C LEU A 516 -21.50 1.37 7.21
N ASP A 517 -21.78 0.62 8.29
CA ASP A 517 -22.90 0.77 9.20
C ASP A 517 -22.77 1.84 10.29
N PRO A 518 -21.64 2.56 10.48
CA PRO A 518 -21.65 3.86 11.15
C PRO A 518 -22.52 4.92 10.45
N ALA A 519 -22.96 4.64 9.22
CA ALA A 519 -23.64 5.59 8.37
C ALA A 519 -25.04 5.96 8.87
N LYS A 520 -25.42 7.22 8.62
CA LYS A 520 -26.75 7.72 8.93
C LYS A 520 -27.86 6.83 8.34
N LYS A 521 -28.77 6.39 9.22
CA LYS A 521 -29.94 5.53 8.93
C LYS A 521 -29.58 4.09 8.54
N ASP A 522 -28.35 3.63 8.75
CA ASP A 522 -28.09 2.20 8.62
C ASP A 522 -28.95 1.41 9.63
N PRO A 523 -29.60 0.30 9.23
CA PRO A 523 -30.51 -0.41 10.13
C PRO A 523 -29.83 -1.10 11.31
N THR A 524 -28.50 -1.27 11.29
CA THR A 524 -27.77 -1.96 12.36
C THR A 524 -26.96 -1.02 13.25
N GLY A 525 -26.96 0.29 12.97
CA GLY A 525 -26.20 1.29 13.72
C GLY A 525 -27.01 2.54 14.02
N THR A 526 -26.71 3.20 15.14
CA THR A 526 -27.43 4.41 15.59
C THR A 526 -26.70 5.72 15.24
N TRP A 527 -25.47 5.63 14.73
CA TRP A 527 -24.66 6.80 14.39
C TRP A 527 -25.10 7.48 13.09
N SER A 528 -24.61 8.69 12.88
CA SER A 528 -25.04 9.56 11.80
C SER A 528 -23.94 9.99 10.84
N LEU A 529 -22.92 9.14 10.62
CA LEU A 529 -21.83 9.48 9.70
C LEU A 529 -22.36 9.67 8.27
N MET A 530 -21.90 10.75 7.64
CA MET A 530 -22.21 11.15 6.28
C MET A 530 -21.07 10.74 5.34
N PRO A 531 -21.28 10.71 4.01
CA PRO A 531 -20.21 10.33 3.07
C PRO A 531 -18.91 11.13 3.24
N ALA A 532 -18.99 12.43 3.54
CA ALA A 532 -17.82 13.27 3.82
C ALA A 532 -17.02 12.82 5.06
N ASP A 533 -17.68 12.24 6.07
CA ASP A 533 -17.01 11.68 7.24
C ASP A 533 -16.23 10.42 6.88
N PHE A 534 -16.79 9.55 6.02
CA PHE A 534 -16.09 8.39 5.49
C PHE A 534 -14.86 8.80 4.66
N GLU A 535 -14.96 9.86 3.86
CA GLU A 535 -13.81 10.40 3.12
C GLU A 535 -12.70 10.89 4.05
N GLU A 536 -13.04 11.64 5.10
CA GLU A 536 -12.03 12.07 6.06
C GLU A 536 -11.41 10.88 6.82
N ASN A 537 -12.22 9.90 7.23
CA ASN A 537 -11.72 8.68 7.86
C ASN A 537 -10.73 7.93 6.96
N GLY A 538 -11.06 7.76 5.68
CA GLY A 538 -10.17 7.21 4.67
C GLY A 538 -8.88 8.03 4.55
N ARG A 539 -8.98 9.36 4.47
CA ARG A 539 -7.83 10.27 4.37
C ARG A 539 -6.89 10.13 5.56
N MET A 540 -7.43 10.09 6.77
CA MET A 540 -6.65 9.90 8.00
C MET A 540 -5.90 8.56 8.01
N LEU A 541 -6.52 7.49 7.51
CA LEU A 541 -5.89 6.17 7.35
C LEU A 541 -4.79 6.19 6.29
N GLY A 542 -5.08 6.73 5.10
CA GLY A 542 -4.12 6.83 4.00
C GLY A 542 -2.86 7.60 4.39
N ASN A 543 -3.01 8.63 5.24
CA ASN A 543 -1.90 9.42 5.78
C ASN A 543 -0.92 8.63 6.67
N LEU A 544 -1.28 7.41 7.12
CA LEU A 544 -0.32 6.52 7.76
C LEU A 544 0.73 6.00 6.77
N ARG A 545 0.41 5.96 5.47
CA ARG A 545 1.28 5.47 4.40
C ARG A 545 1.84 4.07 4.67
N LEU A 546 1.03 3.20 5.26
CA LEU A 546 1.33 1.78 5.48
C LEU A 546 0.74 0.94 4.34
N PRO A 547 1.36 -0.19 3.94
CA PRO A 547 0.67 -1.14 3.07
C PRO A 547 -0.58 -1.62 3.81
N THR A 548 -1.75 -1.37 3.22
CA THR A 548 -3.04 -1.50 3.90
C THR A 548 -3.97 -2.43 3.13
N LEU A 549 -4.46 -3.46 3.84
CA LEU A 549 -5.52 -4.35 3.38
C LEU A 549 -6.85 -3.85 3.98
N ILE A 550 -7.82 -3.56 3.13
CA ILE A 550 -9.20 -3.30 3.55
C ILE A 550 -9.98 -4.60 3.42
N VAL A 551 -10.73 -4.99 4.45
CA VAL A 551 -11.63 -6.16 4.44
C VAL A 551 -13.03 -5.66 4.73
N GLN A 552 -13.98 -5.93 3.84
CA GLN A 552 -15.37 -5.50 4.00
C GLN A 552 -16.06 -6.28 5.14
N GLU A 553 -16.66 -5.56 6.09
CA GLU A 553 -17.47 -6.11 7.19
C GLU A 553 -18.95 -5.69 6.99
N GLY A 554 -19.55 -4.92 7.90
CA GLY A 554 -20.94 -4.48 7.93
C GLY A 554 -21.31 -3.35 6.97
N GLY A 555 -22.52 -2.81 7.12
CA GLY A 555 -23.13 -1.80 6.25
C GLY A 555 -24.25 -2.37 5.38
N TYR A 556 -25.48 -1.99 5.67
CA TYR A 556 -26.68 -2.70 5.21
C TYR A 556 -27.68 -1.78 4.51
N ARG A 557 -27.52 -0.45 4.61
CA ARG A 557 -28.31 0.50 3.84
C ARG A 557 -27.83 0.62 2.40
N THR A 558 -28.32 -0.27 1.53
CA THR A 558 -27.98 -0.35 0.10
C THR A 558 -28.03 0.98 -0.65
N ARG A 559 -28.99 1.86 -0.31
CA ARG A 559 -29.15 3.19 -0.95
C ARG A 559 -27.98 4.14 -0.74
N SER A 560 -27.25 4.04 0.38
CA SER A 560 -26.07 4.88 0.66
C SER A 560 -24.75 4.11 0.63
N LEU A 561 -24.80 2.78 0.66
CA LEU A 561 -23.63 1.92 0.80
C LEU A 561 -22.54 2.22 -0.24
N GLY A 562 -22.91 2.30 -1.53
CA GLY A 562 -21.97 2.63 -2.60
C GLY A 562 -21.36 4.02 -2.49
N ALA A 563 -22.13 5.02 -2.06
CA ALA A 563 -21.63 6.38 -1.87
C ALA A 563 -20.63 6.44 -0.70
N ASN A 564 -20.94 5.80 0.43
CA ASN A 564 -20.06 5.75 1.58
C ASN A 564 -18.73 5.05 1.25
N ALA A 565 -18.79 3.90 0.56
CA ALA A 565 -17.62 3.19 0.08
C ALA A 565 -16.76 4.06 -0.85
N ARG A 566 -17.39 4.70 -1.85
CA ARG A 566 -16.71 5.61 -2.78
C ARG A 566 -15.94 6.70 -2.04
N HIS A 567 -16.60 7.40 -1.12
CA HIS A 567 -15.98 8.48 -0.37
C HIS A 567 -14.84 7.98 0.51
N PHE A 568 -15.03 6.86 1.23
CA PHE A 568 -13.95 6.23 2.00
C PHE A 568 -12.70 5.99 1.15
N PHE A 569 -12.86 5.37 -0.01
CA PHE A 569 -11.73 5.03 -0.87
C PHE A 569 -11.10 6.25 -1.57
N LEU A 570 -11.90 7.28 -1.93
CA LEU A 570 -11.34 8.55 -2.40
C LEU A 570 -10.45 9.19 -1.34
N GLY A 571 -10.92 9.23 -0.09
CA GLY A 571 -10.13 9.71 1.04
C GLY A 571 -8.86 8.90 1.25
N LEU A 572 -8.99 7.57 1.32
CA LEU A 572 -7.87 6.63 1.49
C LEU A 572 -6.81 6.82 0.40
N TRP A 573 -7.26 6.96 -0.84
CA TRP A 573 -6.43 7.26 -2.00
C TRP A 573 -5.63 8.55 -1.81
N THR A 574 -6.34 9.63 -1.52
CA THR A 574 -5.75 10.96 -1.34
C THR A 574 -4.76 10.99 -0.17
N GLY A 575 -5.07 10.34 0.95
CA GLY A 575 -4.13 10.25 2.08
C GLY A 575 -2.85 9.49 1.74
N MET A 576 -2.97 8.40 0.97
CA MET A 576 -1.83 7.56 0.59
C MET A 576 -0.94 8.23 -0.48
N HIS A 577 -1.55 8.85 -1.50
CA HIS A 577 -0.86 9.29 -2.72
C HIS A 577 -0.87 10.81 -2.98
N GLY A 578 -1.51 11.60 -2.11
CA GLY A 578 -1.76 13.03 -2.33
C GLY A 578 -2.91 13.29 -3.32
N ASN A 579 -3.07 14.54 -3.78
CA ASN A 579 -4.16 14.95 -4.69
C ASN A 579 -4.01 14.46 -6.15
N ASN A 580 -3.22 13.41 -6.39
CA ASN A 580 -2.99 12.87 -7.72
C ASN A 580 -4.06 11.82 -8.03
N HIS A 581 -5.18 12.26 -8.63
CA HIS A 581 -6.13 11.33 -9.25
C HIS A 581 -5.52 10.75 -10.54
N PRO A 582 -5.64 9.43 -10.78
CA PRO A 582 -5.18 8.79 -12.00
C PRO A 582 -5.98 9.18 -13.25
#